data_AF-A0A2V8RQQ4-F1
#
_entry.id   AF-A0A2V8RQQ4-F1
#
_cell.length_a   1.000
_cell.length_b   1.000
_cell.length_c   1.000
_cell.angle_alpha   90.00
_cell.angle_beta   90.00
_cell.angle_gamma   90.00
#
_symmetry.space_group_name_H-M   'P 1'
#
loop_
_entity.id
_entity.type
_entity.pdbx_description
1 polymer ?
#
loop_
_entity_poly.entity_id
_entity_poly.type
_entity_poly.pdbx_seq_one_letter_code
_entity_poly.pdbx_strand_id
1 'polypeptide(L)'
;MKHLIFICLLALSPEIAAQSGRAVIQNSQTSPPEASSEPTVKKLFDEANAYNRTKFAEFETKKIKYSEALEKQTDREKKQLAAKYASQVRARKQLKGDDIYYLGLLDWIAENLEGTVESLRKYIADASSSGDKIQTSRSLITFVEAKRGGVLQAVESWNEYQKNEPKKLAEISRMASEIAKAYIKAKDLEKAMPFAVEAYRASKTSSADPATRIRSLDEMVDTGMLVFEIAASRDKIAEAETILTDMQDSAAKFGSPSFFFYASDKLITYQIETGRKALAMETYLTALMKAGRDLPLKGQQTDAIDRLKRREKQYKLMLEPAIEFVSVDKWFPGEKKALESLKGKVVVLDFWATWCAPCFEAFPLLADWSRDYAADGLVVLGMTRYYGNQEGFAVDHPSEIEFLNRLREKQKLPYDFVVFDDQQTQMAYAATALPTAVIIDRKGKIRYIESGTSTTRLEDMRQMIIKLLAEK
;
A
#
# COMPACT_ATOMS: atom_id res chain seq x y z
N MET A 1 0.82 4.11 2.69
CA MET A 1 -0.59 4.48 2.45
C MET A 1 -1.27 3.29 1.80
N LYS A 2 -2.05 2.49 2.55
CA LYS A 2 -2.84 1.40 1.95
C LYS A 2 -4.20 1.96 1.55
N HIS A 3 -4.41 2.01 0.24
CA HIS A 3 -5.64 2.03 -0.55
C HIS A 3 -6.95 2.48 0.13
N LEU A 4 -7.36 3.72 -0.16
CA LEU A 4 -8.76 4.06 -0.39
C LEU A 4 -8.87 4.73 -1.77
N ILE A 5 -9.47 3.98 -2.71
CA ILE A 5 -9.83 4.48 -4.03
C ILE A 5 -10.93 5.52 -3.84
N PHE A 6 -10.56 6.80 -3.92
CA PHE A 6 -11.51 7.90 -4.05
C PHE A 6 -12.22 7.77 -5.40
N ILE A 7 -13.51 7.44 -5.40
CA ILE A 7 -14.39 7.60 -6.57
C ILE A 7 -14.79 9.09 -6.63
N CYS A 8 -13.93 9.90 -7.26
CA CYS A 8 -14.29 11.25 -7.69
C CYS A 8 -14.85 11.19 -9.11
N LEU A 9 -16.17 11.05 -9.24
CA LEU A 9 -16.88 11.44 -10.46
C LEU A 9 -17.11 12.95 -10.38
N LEU A 10 -16.29 13.73 -11.11
CA LEU A 10 -16.48 15.16 -11.28
C LEU A 10 -17.67 15.39 -12.23
N ALA A 11 -18.75 15.96 -11.70
CA ALA A 11 -19.76 16.63 -12.52
C ALA A 11 -19.33 18.09 -12.69
N LEU A 12 -18.96 18.49 -13.91
CA LEU A 12 -18.77 19.88 -14.29
C LEU A 12 -20.09 20.65 -14.05
N SER A 13 -20.03 21.70 -13.23
CA SER A 13 -21.09 22.69 -13.12
C SER A 13 -20.59 23.99 -13.75
N PRO A 14 -21.35 24.67 -14.63
CA PRO A 14 -20.95 25.98 -15.11
C PRO A 14 -21.12 27.03 -14.00
N GLU A 15 -20.08 27.83 -13.77
CA GLU A 15 -20.13 29.02 -12.93
C GLU A 15 -21.08 30.05 -13.54
N ILE A 16 -22.19 30.34 -12.86
CA ILE A 16 -23.02 31.52 -13.15
C ILE A 16 -22.53 32.64 -12.23
N ALA A 17 -22.00 33.69 -12.85
CA ALA A 17 -21.57 34.92 -12.20
C ALA A 17 -22.70 35.54 -11.37
N ALA A 18 -22.45 35.76 -10.08
CA ALA A 18 -23.33 36.51 -9.21
C ALA A 18 -23.17 38.01 -9.49
N GLN A 19 -24.16 38.62 -10.16
CA GLN A 19 -24.31 40.07 -10.23
C GLN A 19 -25.40 40.48 -9.23
N SER A 20 -25.05 41.38 -8.32
CA SER A 20 -25.91 41.90 -7.27
C SER A 20 -27.12 42.63 -7.85
N GLY A 21 -28.32 42.08 -7.67
CA GLY A 21 -29.60 42.72 -7.95
C GLY A 21 -30.45 42.80 -6.69
N ARG A 22 -30.83 44.01 -6.29
CA ARG A 22 -31.71 44.35 -5.17
C ARG A 22 -32.98 43.50 -5.12
N ALA A 23 -33.33 43.04 -3.92
CA ALA A 23 -34.61 42.42 -3.60
C ALA A 23 -35.77 43.41 -3.82
N VAL A 24 -36.79 42.98 -4.57
CA VAL A 24 -38.13 43.56 -4.56
C VAL A 24 -39.05 42.53 -3.92
N ILE A 25 -39.65 42.92 -2.80
CA ILE A 25 -40.64 42.15 -2.06
C ILE A 25 -41.96 42.24 -2.82
N GLN A 26 -42.49 41.10 -3.26
CA GLN A 26 -43.90 40.97 -3.59
C GLN A 26 -44.47 39.72 -2.92
N ASN A 27 -45.33 39.97 -1.92
CA ASN A 27 -46.19 38.98 -1.30
C ASN A 27 -47.12 38.34 -2.35
N SER A 28 -47.06 37.02 -2.49
CA SER A 28 -48.19 36.25 -2.97
C SER A 28 -48.25 34.88 -2.26
N GLN A 29 -49.34 34.75 -1.49
CA GLN A 29 -50.10 33.54 -1.20
C GLN A 29 -49.34 32.28 -0.76
N THR A 30 -49.43 32.06 0.55
CA THR A 30 -49.20 30.79 1.24
C THR A 30 -49.95 29.63 0.57
N SER A 31 -49.20 28.75 -0.08
CA SER A 31 -49.60 27.36 -0.33
C SER A 31 -49.24 26.51 0.90
N PRO A 32 -49.95 25.39 1.18
CA PRO A 32 -49.64 24.53 2.32
C PRO A 32 -48.23 23.95 2.19
N PRO A 33 -47.57 23.52 3.30
CA PRO A 33 -46.23 22.95 3.21
C PRO A 33 -46.28 21.74 2.28
N GLU A 34 -45.56 21.81 1.16
CA GLU A 34 -45.31 20.66 0.30
C GLU A 34 -44.75 19.54 1.20
N ALA A 35 -45.42 18.40 1.17
CA ALA A 35 -44.93 17.17 1.76
C ALA A 35 -43.47 16.99 1.36
N SER A 36 -42.58 16.81 2.34
CA SER A 36 -41.15 16.59 2.11
C SER A 36 -40.99 15.47 1.08
N SER A 37 -40.68 15.82 -0.17
CA SER A 37 -40.51 14.84 -1.23
C SER A 37 -39.35 13.92 -0.85
N GLU A 38 -39.56 12.61 -0.92
CA GLU A 38 -38.49 11.65 -0.63
C GLU A 38 -37.26 11.98 -1.49
N PRO A 39 -36.05 12.02 -0.90
CA PRO A 39 -34.84 12.36 -1.65
C PRO A 39 -34.64 11.38 -2.82
N THR A 40 -34.18 11.86 -3.97
CA THR A 40 -33.89 10.98 -5.13
C THR A 40 -32.77 9.99 -4.78
N VAL A 41 -32.75 8.82 -5.42
CA VAL A 41 -31.71 7.80 -5.15
C VAL A 41 -30.32 8.36 -5.46
N LYS A 42 -30.20 9.17 -6.52
CA LYS A 42 -28.98 9.91 -6.84
C LYS A 42 -28.52 10.80 -5.69
N LYS A 43 -29.41 11.56 -5.04
CA LYS A 43 -29.06 12.44 -3.91
C LYS A 43 -28.52 11.64 -2.73
N LEU A 44 -29.16 10.52 -2.41
CA LEU A 44 -28.69 9.59 -1.36
C LEU A 44 -27.29 9.04 -1.69
N PHE A 45 -27.07 8.63 -2.93
CA PHE A 45 -25.76 8.18 -3.40
C PHE A 45 -24.71 9.30 -3.31
N ASP A 46 -25.01 10.50 -3.81
CA ASP A 46 -24.06 11.63 -3.82
C ASP A 46 -23.62 11.99 -2.40
N GLU A 47 -24.55 11.97 -1.44
CA GLU A 47 -24.27 12.21 -0.02
C GLU A 47 -23.36 11.12 0.57
N ALA A 48 -23.68 9.84 0.35
CA ALA A 48 -22.86 8.73 0.81
C ALA A 48 -21.47 8.74 0.15
N ASN A 49 -21.37 9.06 -1.14
CA ASN A 49 -20.09 9.09 -1.86
C ASN A 49 -19.20 10.24 -1.37
N ALA A 50 -19.79 11.40 -1.08
CA ALA A 50 -19.07 12.58 -0.58
C ALA A 50 -18.76 12.53 0.93
N TYR A 51 -19.30 11.57 1.68
CA TYR A 51 -19.29 11.53 3.15
C TYR A 51 -17.91 11.82 3.76
N ASN A 52 -16.88 11.05 3.37
CA ASN A 52 -15.53 11.22 3.92
C ASN A 52 -14.99 12.63 3.66
N ARG A 53 -15.11 13.12 2.42
CA ARG A 53 -14.62 14.46 2.05
C ARG A 53 -15.29 15.53 2.91
N THR A 54 -16.60 15.44 3.07
CA THR A 54 -17.37 16.37 3.91
C THR A 54 -16.94 16.27 5.37
N LYS A 55 -16.79 15.05 5.91
CA LYS A 55 -16.37 14.84 7.30
C LYS A 55 -14.95 15.32 7.58
N PHE A 56 -14.02 15.09 6.68
CA PHE A 56 -12.65 15.57 6.84
C PHE A 56 -12.55 17.08 6.75
N ALA A 57 -13.32 17.72 5.86
CA ALA A 57 -13.44 19.18 5.87
C ALA A 57 -14.02 19.70 7.20
N GLU A 58 -15.04 19.03 7.76
CA GLU A 58 -15.56 19.36 9.10
C GLU A 58 -14.49 19.20 10.18
N PHE A 59 -13.69 18.12 10.16
CA PHE A 59 -12.61 17.90 11.11
C PHE A 59 -11.53 18.99 11.03
N GLU A 60 -11.16 19.40 9.82
CA GLU A 60 -10.22 20.51 9.61
C GLU A 60 -10.75 21.81 10.20
N THR A 61 -12.03 22.16 9.95
CA THR A 61 -12.64 23.36 10.56
C THR A 61 -12.68 23.30 12.08
N LYS A 62 -12.82 22.09 12.65
CA LYS A 62 -12.78 21.81 14.09
C LYS A 62 -11.37 21.64 14.65
N LYS A 63 -10.32 21.79 13.82
CA LYS A 63 -8.90 21.58 14.17
C LYS A 63 -8.61 20.18 14.74
N ILE A 64 -9.41 19.18 14.35
CA ILE A 64 -9.17 17.78 14.68
C ILE A 64 -8.09 17.27 13.73
N LYS A 65 -6.98 16.76 14.28
CA LYS A 65 -5.87 16.24 13.48
C LYS A 65 -6.26 14.92 12.82
N TYR A 66 -5.78 14.72 11.59
CA TYR A 66 -5.87 13.42 10.93
C TYR A 66 -5.20 12.34 11.77
N SER A 67 -5.84 11.17 11.84
CA SER A 67 -5.25 9.92 12.33
C SER A 67 -5.84 8.75 11.55
N GLU A 68 -5.09 7.67 11.42
CA GLU A 68 -5.56 6.46 10.72
C GLU A 68 -6.79 5.85 11.41
N ALA A 69 -6.89 5.95 12.74
CA ALA A 69 -8.06 5.52 13.49
C ALA A 69 -9.31 6.33 13.13
N LEU A 70 -9.16 7.66 13.01
CA LEU A 70 -10.24 8.56 12.61
C LEU A 70 -10.71 8.29 11.17
N GLU A 71 -9.78 8.02 10.26
CA GLU A 71 -10.11 7.62 8.88
C GLU A 71 -10.89 6.31 8.85
N LYS A 72 -10.37 5.27 9.51
CA LYS A 72 -11.05 3.97 9.62
C LYS A 72 -12.45 4.09 10.24
N GLN A 73 -12.64 4.98 11.21
CA GLN A 73 -13.95 5.26 11.78
C GLN A 73 -14.88 5.92 10.75
N THR A 74 -14.41 6.98 10.09
CA THR A 74 -15.19 7.73 9.09
C THR A 74 -15.61 6.82 7.94
N ASP A 75 -14.74 5.89 7.52
CA ASP A 75 -15.07 4.88 6.51
C ASP A 75 -16.19 3.93 6.95
N ARG A 76 -16.20 3.51 8.22
CA ARG A 76 -17.29 2.66 8.76
C ARG A 76 -18.61 3.42 8.75
N GLU A 77 -18.60 4.69 9.14
CA GLU A 77 -19.79 5.56 9.13
C GLU A 77 -20.32 5.75 7.70
N LYS A 78 -19.45 5.97 6.72
CA LYS A 78 -19.81 6.01 5.29
C LYS A 78 -20.50 4.73 4.83
N LYS A 79 -19.93 3.57 5.15
CA LYS A 79 -20.50 2.26 4.80
C LYS A 79 -21.89 2.05 5.41
N GLN A 80 -22.05 2.39 6.69
CA GLN A 80 -23.33 2.30 7.39
C GLN A 80 -24.38 3.25 6.80
N LEU A 81 -23.98 4.48 6.45
CA LEU A 81 -24.87 5.44 5.78
C LEU A 81 -25.35 4.90 4.43
N ALA A 82 -24.44 4.37 3.61
CA ALA A 82 -24.79 3.78 2.32
C ALA A 82 -25.72 2.55 2.47
N ALA A 83 -25.46 1.68 3.45
CA ALA A 83 -26.32 0.52 3.73
C ALA A 83 -27.74 0.95 4.15
N LYS A 84 -27.85 2.00 4.98
CA LYS A 84 -29.13 2.61 5.37
C LYS A 84 -29.86 3.15 4.15
N TYR A 85 -29.19 3.91 3.29
CA TYR A 85 -29.78 4.45 2.07
C TYR A 85 -30.19 3.37 1.09
N ALA A 86 -29.37 2.33 0.86
CA ALA A 86 -29.73 1.20 0.03
C ALA A 86 -30.99 0.48 0.55
N SER A 87 -31.14 0.34 1.87
CA SER A 87 -32.32 -0.26 2.50
C SER A 87 -33.58 0.60 2.29
N GLN A 88 -33.47 1.93 2.43
CA GLN A 88 -34.57 2.86 2.16
C GLN A 88 -35.01 2.81 0.69
N VAL A 89 -34.05 2.71 -0.24
CA VAL A 89 -34.32 2.64 -1.67
C VAL A 89 -35.03 1.34 -2.05
N ARG A 90 -34.62 0.20 -1.46
CA ARG A 90 -35.29 -1.10 -1.65
C ARG A 90 -36.75 -1.12 -1.20
N ALA A 91 -37.13 -0.27 -0.24
CA ALA A 91 -38.51 -0.16 0.24
C ALA A 91 -39.44 0.61 -0.74
N ARG A 92 -38.90 1.24 -1.79
CA ARG A 92 -39.68 1.98 -2.78
C ARG A 92 -40.42 1.03 -3.72
N LYS A 93 -41.67 1.38 -4.07
CA LYS A 93 -42.56 0.52 -4.88
C LYS A 93 -42.16 0.39 -6.36
N GLN A 94 -41.35 1.30 -6.90
CA GLN A 94 -40.91 1.28 -8.29
C GLN A 94 -39.47 1.81 -8.40
N LEU A 95 -38.51 0.92 -8.64
CA LEU A 95 -37.15 1.28 -9.05
C LEU A 95 -37.05 1.05 -10.56
N LYS A 96 -36.69 2.09 -11.33
CA LYS A 96 -36.51 2.02 -12.78
C LYS A 96 -35.36 2.91 -13.23
N GLY A 97 -34.72 2.56 -14.35
CA GLY A 97 -33.63 3.34 -14.93
C GLY A 97 -32.53 3.64 -13.91
N ASP A 98 -32.15 4.91 -13.80
CA ASP A 98 -31.04 5.37 -12.97
C ASP A 98 -31.15 5.03 -11.47
N ASP A 99 -32.36 4.86 -10.92
CA ASP A 99 -32.54 4.49 -9.51
C ASP A 99 -31.94 3.11 -9.21
N ILE A 100 -31.98 2.19 -10.18
CA ILE A 100 -31.36 0.86 -10.06
C ILE A 100 -29.83 0.98 -10.08
N TYR A 101 -29.30 1.84 -10.94
CA TYR A 101 -27.86 2.11 -11.01
C TYR A 101 -27.33 2.67 -9.68
N TYR A 102 -27.97 3.71 -9.14
CA TYR A 102 -27.55 4.33 -7.90
C TYR A 102 -27.75 3.43 -6.68
N LEU A 103 -28.75 2.53 -6.69
CA LEU A 103 -28.85 1.46 -5.69
C LEU A 103 -27.63 0.54 -5.74
N GLY A 104 -27.20 0.11 -6.93
CA GLY A 104 -25.99 -0.69 -7.10
C GLY A 104 -24.73 0.02 -6.59
N LEU A 105 -24.62 1.34 -6.79
CA LEU A 105 -23.51 2.12 -6.26
C LEU A 105 -23.56 2.30 -4.73
N LEU A 106 -24.75 2.41 -4.14
CA LEU A 106 -24.92 2.43 -2.69
C LEU A 106 -24.52 1.09 -2.07
N ASP A 107 -24.95 -0.02 -2.66
CA ASP A 107 -24.52 -1.36 -2.24
C ASP A 107 -23.01 -1.53 -2.35
N TRP A 108 -22.39 -0.97 -3.39
CA TRP A 108 -20.95 -0.98 -3.56
C TRP A 108 -20.24 -0.25 -2.41
N ILE A 109 -20.70 0.96 -2.05
CA ILE A 109 -20.16 1.70 -0.90
C ILE A 109 -20.39 0.93 0.41
N ALA A 110 -21.53 0.26 0.55
CA ALA A 110 -21.88 -0.55 1.72
C ALA A 110 -21.12 -1.90 1.80
N GLU A 111 -20.30 -2.22 0.80
CA GLU A 111 -19.65 -3.53 0.63
C GLU A 111 -20.63 -4.72 0.48
N ASN A 112 -21.87 -4.44 0.08
CA ASN A 112 -22.83 -5.44 -0.35
C ASN A 112 -22.56 -5.85 -1.81
N LEU A 113 -21.56 -6.72 -1.99
CA LEU A 113 -21.08 -7.13 -3.30
C LEU A 113 -22.14 -7.83 -4.15
N GLU A 114 -22.98 -8.66 -3.53
CA GLU A 114 -24.06 -9.37 -4.23
C GLU A 114 -25.14 -8.39 -4.73
N GLY A 115 -25.62 -7.50 -3.84
CA GLY A 115 -26.58 -6.46 -4.21
C GLY A 115 -26.05 -5.51 -5.28
N THR A 116 -24.74 -5.22 -5.27
CA THR A 116 -24.06 -4.44 -6.31
C THR A 116 -24.22 -5.12 -7.67
N VAL A 117 -23.81 -6.39 -7.79
CA VAL A 117 -23.87 -7.11 -9.07
C VAL A 117 -25.30 -7.30 -9.54
N GLU A 118 -26.23 -7.63 -8.64
CA GLU A 118 -27.64 -7.81 -8.97
C GLU A 118 -28.25 -6.53 -9.55
N SER A 119 -28.08 -5.40 -8.86
CA SER A 119 -28.62 -4.11 -9.29
C SER A 119 -28.00 -3.65 -10.60
N LEU A 120 -26.67 -3.75 -10.74
CA LEU A 120 -25.98 -3.29 -11.95
C LEU A 120 -26.31 -4.16 -13.17
N ARG A 121 -26.50 -5.48 -13.02
CA ARG A 121 -26.99 -6.34 -14.11
C ARG A 121 -28.42 -5.98 -14.52
N LYS A 122 -29.30 -5.72 -13.55
CA LYS A 122 -30.66 -5.24 -13.82
C LYS A 122 -30.65 -3.91 -14.58
N TYR A 123 -29.77 -2.99 -14.20
CA TYR A 123 -29.60 -1.72 -14.92
C TYR A 123 -29.12 -1.94 -16.36
N ILE A 124 -28.12 -2.79 -16.59
CA ILE A 124 -27.65 -3.08 -17.97
C ILE A 124 -28.76 -3.67 -18.85
N ALA A 125 -29.66 -4.47 -18.28
CA ALA A 125 -30.78 -5.08 -19.02
C ALA A 125 -31.98 -4.12 -19.25
N ASP A 126 -32.03 -2.97 -18.58
CA ASP A 126 -33.11 -1.99 -18.73
C ASP A 126 -32.93 -1.17 -20.03
N ALA A 127 -33.98 -1.10 -20.85
CA ALA A 127 -33.97 -0.38 -22.13
C ALA A 127 -33.79 1.14 -22.00
N SER A 128 -33.99 1.71 -20.81
CA SER A 128 -33.81 3.13 -20.51
C SER A 128 -32.36 3.51 -20.18
N SER A 129 -31.45 2.53 -20.11
CA SER A 129 -30.08 2.74 -19.67
C SER A 129 -29.20 3.43 -20.72
N SER A 130 -28.30 4.29 -20.23
CA SER A 130 -27.42 5.12 -21.07
C SER A 130 -25.95 4.70 -21.01
N GLY A 131 -25.23 4.94 -22.11
CA GLY A 131 -23.90 4.39 -22.43
C GLY A 131 -22.86 4.44 -21.31
N ASP A 132 -22.50 5.62 -20.82
CA ASP A 132 -21.45 5.78 -19.79
C ASP A 132 -21.72 4.98 -18.51
N LYS A 133 -22.96 4.97 -18.03
CA LYS A 133 -23.34 4.25 -16.81
C LYS A 133 -23.37 2.74 -17.04
N ILE A 134 -23.74 2.30 -18.24
CA ILE A 134 -23.64 0.88 -18.62
C ILE A 134 -22.18 0.42 -18.56
N GLN A 135 -21.24 1.24 -19.04
CA GLN A 135 -19.81 0.90 -18.96
C GLN A 135 -19.29 0.87 -17.53
N THR A 136 -19.61 1.89 -16.73
CA THR A 136 -19.22 1.89 -15.31
C THR A 136 -19.85 0.71 -14.56
N SER A 137 -21.08 0.30 -14.93
CA SER A 137 -21.74 -0.91 -14.40
C SER A 137 -20.96 -2.17 -14.75
N ARG A 138 -20.60 -2.37 -16.03
CA ARG A 138 -19.75 -3.50 -16.47
C ARG A 138 -18.41 -3.50 -15.72
N SER A 139 -17.80 -2.33 -15.55
CA SER A 139 -16.53 -2.18 -14.84
C SER A 139 -16.61 -2.62 -13.38
N LEU A 140 -17.65 -2.16 -12.66
CA LEU A 140 -17.87 -2.54 -11.27
C LEU A 140 -18.23 -4.02 -11.12
N ILE A 141 -19.04 -4.58 -12.02
CA ILE A 141 -19.36 -6.02 -12.03
C ILE A 141 -18.06 -6.82 -12.20
N THR A 142 -17.24 -6.51 -13.20
CA THR A 142 -15.94 -7.17 -13.42
C THR A 142 -15.07 -7.15 -12.16
N PHE A 143 -14.96 -5.97 -11.53
CA PHE A 143 -14.19 -5.81 -10.30
C PHE A 143 -14.73 -6.71 -9.17
N VAL A 144 -16.04 -6.67 -8.93
CA VAL A 144 -16.67 -7.45 -7.85
C VAL A 144 -16.53 -8.94 -8.08
N GLU A 145 -16.77 -9.40 -9.32
CA GLU A 145 -16.62 -10.79 -9.74
C GLU A 145 -15.19 -11.30 -9.51
N ALA A 146 -14.18 -10.51 -9.91
CA ALA A 146 -12.78 -10.84 -9.67
C ALA A 146 -12.46 -10.93 -8.17
N LYS A 147 -12.91 -9.95 -7.38
CA LYS A 147 -12.66 -9.87 -5.94
C LYS A 147 -13.25 -11.05 -5.16
N ARG A 148 -14.41 -11.57 -5.60
CA ARG A 148 -15.04 -12.77 -4.99
C ARG A 148 -14.46 -14.10 -5.49
N GLY A 149 -13.47 -14.07 -6.37
CA GLY A 149 -12.84 -15.27 -6.96
C GLY A 149 -13.58 -15.86 -8.17
N GLY A 150 -14.61 -15.17 -8.68
CA GLY A 150 -15.34 -15.53 -9.89
C GLY A 150 -14.56 -15.12 -11.15
N VAL A 151 -13.42 -15.75 -11.40
CA VAL A 151 -12.49 -15.35 -12.46
C VAL A 151 -13.15 -15.42 -13.85
N LEU A 152 -13.94 -16.46 -14.13
CA LEU A 152 -14.62 -16.63 -15.42
C LEU A 152 -15.66 -15.53 -15.65
N GLN A 153 -16.48 -15.22 -14.63
CA GLN A 153 -17.50 -14.19 -14.67
C GLN A 153 -16.89 -12.78 -14.81
N ALA A 154 -15.73 -12.56 -14.18
CA ALA A 154 -14.98 -11.32 -14.32
C ALA A 154 -14.46 -11.16 -15.76
N VAL A 155 -13.88 -12.21 -16.34
CA VAL A 155 -13.38 -12.20 -17.72
C VAL A 155 -14.52 -12.03 -18.74
N GLU A 156 -15.67 -12.65 -18.51
CA GLU A 156 -16.87 -12.45 -19.33
C GLU A 156 -17.31 -10.97 -19.31
N SER A 157 -17.44 -10.39 -18.11
CA SER A 157 -17.82 -8.98 -17.94
C SER A 157 -16.78 -8.02 -18.53
N TRP A 158 -15.48 -8.35 -18.41
CA TRP A 158 -14.38 -7.64 -19.06
C TRP A 158 -14.48 -7.67 -20.58
N ASN A 159 -14.75 -8.83 -21.17
CA ASN A 159 -14.90 -8.96 -22.62
C ASN A 159 -16.09 -8.14 -23.13
N GLU A 160 -17.20 -8.13 -22.39
CA GLU A 160 -18.34 -7.28 -22.71
C GLU A 160 -18.01 -5.78 -22.59
N TYR A 161 -17.26 -5.36 -21.58
CA TYR A 161 -16.75 -4.00 -21.49
C TYR A 161 -15.87 -3.64 -22.72
N GLN A 162 -14.92 -4.52 -23.07
CA GLN A 162 -13.99 -4.31 -24.19
C GLN A 162 -14.66 -4.23 -25.57
N LYS A 163 -15.86 -4.79 -25.76
CA LYS A 163 -16.60 -4.70 -27.02
C LYS A 163 -17.36 -3.38 -27.20
N ASN A 164 -17.45 -2.56 -26.16
CA ASN A 164 -18.36 -1.42 -26.13
C ASN A 164 -17.61 -0.14 -25.70
N GLU A 165 -18.21 1.03 -25.94
CA GLU A 165 -17.66 2.35 -25.57
C GLU A 165 -18.54 3.05 -24.51
N PRO A 166 -18.02 4.09 -23.80
CA PRO A 166 -16.63 4.53 -23.78
C PRO A 166 -15.70 3.63 -22.96
N LYS A 167 -14.45 3.51 -23.38
CA LYS A 167 -13.39 2.83 -22.63
C LYS A 167 -12.53 3.81 -21.82
N LYS A 168 -12.75 3.85 -20.52
CA LYS A 168 -11.98 4.68 -19.58
C LYS A 168 -10.72 3.93 -19.11
N LEU A 169 -9.54 4.54 -19.26
CA LEU A 169 -8.25 3.93 -18.87
C LEU A 169 -8.19 3.56 -17.37
N ALA A 170 -8.75 4.41 -16.50
CA ALA A 170 -8.82 4.12 -15.07
C ALA A 170 -9.72 2.91 -14.74
N GLU A 171 -10.76 2.67 -15.53
CA GLU A 171 -11.62 1.48 -15.39
C GLU A 171 -10.91 0.23 -15.91
N ILE A 172 -10.21 0.34 -17.05
CA ILE A 172 -9.38 -0.74 -17.63
C ILE A 172 -8.30 -1.16 -16.63
N SER A 173 -7.52 -0.21 -16.11
CA SER A 173 -6.44 -0.47 -15.17
C SER A 173 -6.92 -1.24 -13.95
N ARG A 174 -7.97 -0.73 -13.30
CA ARG A 174 -8.57 -1.32 -12.10
C ARG A 174 -9.16 -2.71 -12.35
N MET A 175 -9.92 -2.90 -13.43
CA MET A 175 -10.49 -4.22 -13.74
C MET A 175 -9.39 -5.25 -14.05
N ALA A 176 -8.42 -4.88 -14.90
CA ALA A 176 -7.35 -5.78 -15.30
C ALA A 176 -6.47 -6.16 -14.09
N SER A 177 -6.16 -5.21 -13.21
CA SER A 177 -5.44 -5.47 -11.96
C SER A 177 -6.16 -6.50 -11.08
N GLU A 178 -7.48 -6.36 -10.88
CA GLU A 178 -8.23 -7.33 -10.07
C GLU A 178 -8.36 -8.70 -10.72
N ILE A 179 -8.55 -8.77 -12.04
CA ILE A 179 -8.57 -10.06 -12.75
C ILE A 179 -7.21 -10.75 -12.61
N ALA A 180 -6.10 -10.02 -12.77
CA ALA A 180 -4.76 -10.55 -12.57
C ALA A 180 -4.58 -11.08 -11.15
N LYS A 181 -4.96 -10.32 -10.12
CA LYS A 181 -4.93 -10.78 -8.71
C LYS A 181 -5.78 -12.03 -8.49
N ALA A 182 -6.95 -12.12 -9.12
CA ALA A 182 -7.83 -13.27 -9.01
C ALA A 182 -7.18 -14.53 -9.64
N TYR A 183 -6.51 -14.39 -10.79
CA TYR A 183 -5.71 -15.46 -11.39
C TYR A 183 -4.49 -15.86 -10.55
N ILE A 184 -3.78 -14.90 -9.94
CA ILE A 184 -2.68 -15.18 -9.01
C ILE A 184 -3.18 -15.99 -7.82
N LYS A 185 -4.32 -15.61 -7.23
CA LYS A 185 -4.96 -16.35 -6.14
C LYS A 185 -5.35 -17.78 -6.57
N ALA A 186 -5.76 -17.95 -7.82
CA ALA A 186 -6.03 -19.24 -8.45
C ALA A 186 -4.75 -19.99 -8.91
N LYS A 187 -3.56 -19.43 -8.67
CA LYS A 187 -2.24 -19.97 -9.07
C LYS A 187 -2.06 -20.13 -10.59
N ASP A 188 -2.80 -19.38 -11.40
CA ASP A 188 -2.69 -19.39 -12.87
C ASP A 188 -1.95 -18.12 -13.35
N LEU A 189 -0.63 -18.13 -13.17
CA LEU A 189 0.23 -16.97 -13.47
C LEU A 189 0.33 -16.67 -14.97
N GLU A 190 0.20 -17.68 -15.82
CA GLU A 190 0.18 -17.52 -17.28
C GLU A 190 -1.02 -16.66 -17.71
N LYS A 191 -2.21 -16.94 -17.17
CA LYS A 191 -3.40 -16.12 -17.45
C LYS A 191 -3.41 -14.80 -16.70
N ALA A 192 -2.72 -14.68 -15.56
CA ALA A 192 -2.62 -13.41 -14.84
C ALA A 192 -1.81 -12.36 -15.62
N MET A 193 -0.72 -12.77 -16.27
CA MET A 193 0.26 -11.86 -16.87
C MET A 193 -0.34 -10.87 -17.88
N PRO A 194 -1.17 -11.27 -18.88
CA PRO A 194 -1.74 -10.33 -19.84
C PRO A 194 -2.59 -9.23 -19.18
N PHE A 195 -3.34 -9.56 -18.12
CA PHE A 195 -4.14 -8.58 -17.39
C PHE A 195 -3.27 -7.65 -16.54
N ALA A 196 -2.20 -8.15 -15.93
CA ALA A 196 -1.27 -7.30 -15.18
C ALA A 196 -0.57 -6.29 -16.11
N VAL A 197 -0.11 -6.73 -17.28
CA VAL A 197 0.50 -5.87 -18.30
C VAL A 197 -0.49 -4.82 -18.81
N GLU A 198 -1.74 -5.22 -19.08
CA GLU A 198 -2.79 -4.28 -19.51
C GLU A 198 -3.11 -3.25 -18.41
N ALA A 199 -3.12 -3.68 -17.15
CA ALA A 199 -3.33 -2.77 -16.03
C ALA A 199 -2.23 -1.71 -15.96
N TYR A 200 -0.98 -2.15 -16.03
CA TYR A 200 0.19 -1.27 -16.04
C TYR A 200 0.21 -0.32 -17.23
N ARG A 201 -0.12 -0.82 -18.43
CA ARG A 201 -0.21 0.01 -19.64
C ARG A 201 -1.27 1.11 -19.48
N ALA A 202 -2.43 0.77 -18.95
CA ALA A 202 -3.53 1.71 -18.77
C ALA A 202 -3.20 2.77 -17.70
N SER A 203 -2.65 2.38 -16.55
CA SER A 203 -2.23 3.31 -15.49
C SER A 203 -1.12 4.24 -15.95
N LYS A 204 -0.10 3.71 -16.64
CA LYS A 204 0.98 4.49 -17.25
C LYS A 204 0.45 5.50 -18.28
N THR A 205 -0.48 5.09 -19.14
CA THR A 205 -1.08 6.01 -20.12
C THR A 205 -1.88 7.12 -19.42
N SER A 206 -2.66 6.79 -18.38
CA SER A 206 -3.39 7.79 -17.59
C SER A 206 -2.48 8.78 -16.85
N SER A 207 -1.27 8.38 -16.46
CA SER A 207 -0.34 9.28 -15.76
C SER A 207 0.21 10.44 -16.61
N ALA A 208 0.03 10.39 -17.93
CA ALA A 208 0.39 11.49 -18.82
C ALA A 208 -0.46 12.75 -18.59
N ASP A 209 -1.72 12.58 -18.19
CA ASP A 209 -2.64 13.68 -17.89
C ASP A 209 -2.28 14.35 -16.55
N PRO A 210 -1.94 15.66 -16.53
CA PRO A 210 -1.64 16.38 -15.30
C PRO A 210 -2.75 16.31 -14.25
N ALA A 211 -4.02 16.29 -14.65
CA ALA A 211 -5.16 16.33 -13.72
C ALA A 211 -5.29 15.04 -12.90
N THR A 212 -4.86 13.90 -13.44
CA THR A 212 -4.95 12.59 -12.79
C THR A 212 -3.60 12.00 -12.40
N ARG A 213 -2.50 12.69 -12.72
CA ARG A 213 -1.11 12.19 -12.59
C ARG A 213 -0.80 11.56 -11.23
N ILE A 214 -1.08 12.24 -10.12
CA ILE A 214 -0.70 11.75 -8.78
C ILE A 214 -1.32 10.37 -8.51
N ARG A 215 -2.65 10.26 -8.68
CA ARG A 215 -3.38 9.01 -8.50
C ARG A 215 -2.88 7.93 -9.47
N SER A 216 -2.64 8.31 -10.72
CA SER A 216 -2.17 7.40 -11.75
C SER A 216 -0.75 6.89 -11.48
N LEU A 217 0.13 7.68 -10.83
CA LEU A 217 1.47 7.25 -10.46
C LEU A 217 1.46 6.16 -9.38
N ASP A 218 0.64 6.33 -8.34
CA ASP A 218 0.48 5.28 -7.30
C ASP A 218 -0.06 3.99 -7.93
N GLU A 219 -1.07 4.10 -8.78
CA GLU A 219 -1.64 2.97 -9.53
C GLU A 219 -0.60 2.31 -10.45
N MET A 220 0.31 3.10 -11.03
CA MET A 220 1.41 2.61 -11.87
C MET A 220 2.45 1.84 -11.08
N VAL A 221 2.76 2.24 -9.84
CA VAL A 221 3.61 1.46 -8.93
C VAL A 221 2.97 0.11 -8.66
N ASP A 222 1.72 0.09 -8.22
CA ASP A 222 1.00 -1.13 -7.84
C ASP A 222 0.89 -2.12 -9.02
N THR A 223 0.50 -1.61 -10.19
CA THR A 223 0.33 -2.43 -11.40
C THR A 223 1.65 -2.89 -12.00
N GLY A 224 2.71 -2.07 -11.93
CA GLY A 224 4.05 -2.46 -12.37
C GLY A 224 4.66 -3.52 -11.46
N MET A 225 4.48 -3.41 -10.15
CA MET A 225 4.87 -4.43 -9.19
C MET A 225 4.13 -5.75 -9.41
N LEU A 226 2.84 -5.69 -9.77
CA LEU A 226 2.08 -6.88 -10.12
C LEU A 226 2.70 -7.65 -11.31
N VAL A 227 3.11 -6.93 -12.36
CA VAL A 227 3.83 -7.53 -13.51
C VAL A 227 5.17 -8.11 -13.06
N PHE A 228 5.95 -7.36 -12.26
CA PHE A 228 7.23 -7.81 -11.72
C PHE A 228 7.08 -9.10 -10.90
N GLU A 229 6.13 -9.17 -9.97
CA GLU A 229 5.91 -10.32 -9.10
C GLU A 229 5.51 -11.56 -9.89
N ILE A 230 4.65 -11.42 -10.90
CA ILE A 230 4.30 -12.53 -11.79
C ILE A 230 5.51 -13.00 -12.60
N ALA A 231 6.33 -12.08 -13.12
CA ALA A 231 7.53 -12.43 -13.88
C ALA A 231 8.59 -13.10 -12.99
N ALA A 232 8.86 -12.54 -11.81
CA ALA A 232 9.83 -13.05 -10.84
C ALA A 232 9.43 -14.43 -10.32
N SER A 233 8.14 -14.66 -10.02
CA SER A 233 7.64 -15.97 -9.57
C SER A 233 7.65 -17.06 -10.64
N ARG A 234 7.79 -16.69 -11.92
CA ARG A 234 7.97 -17.60 -13.07
C ARG A 234 9.43 -17.75 -13.49
N ASP A 235 10.37 -17.24 -12.68
CA ASP A 235 11.81 -17.19 -12.97
C ASP A 235 12.13 -16.48 -14.32
N LYS A 236 11.25 -15.58 -14.78
CA LYS A 236 11.43 -14.79 -16.00
C LYS A 236 12.24 -13.53 -15.71
N ILE A 237 13.52 -13.73 -15.43
CA ILE A 237 14.46 -12.67 -15.03
C ILE A 237 14.43 -11.46 -15.96
N ALA A 238 14.54 -11.67 -17.28
CA ALA A 238 14.57 -10.57 -18.24
C ALA A 238 13.25 -9.76 -18.26
N GLU A 239 12.10 -10.42 -18.14
CA GLU A 239 10.80 -9.76 -18.07
C GLU A 239 10.66 -8.94 -16.79
N ALA A 240 11.08 -9.49 -15.64
CA ALA A 240 11.06 -8.83 -14.34
C ALA A 240 11.95 -7.57 -14.31
N GLU A 241 13.15 -7.63 -14.91
CA GLU A 241 14.04 -6.47 -14.99
C GLU A 241 13.55 -5.42 -15.98
N THR A 242 12.92 -5.85 -17.08
CA THR A 242 12.35 -4.95 -18.09
C THR A 242 11.28 -4.06 -17.47
N ILE A 243 10.34 -4.62 -16.70
CA ILE A 243 9.29 -3.82 -16.06
C ILE A 243 9.85 -2.86 -15.01
N LEU A 244 10.81 -3.28 -14.19
CA LEU A 244 11.43 -2.39 -13.19
C LEU A 244 12.21 -1.24 -13.84
N THR A 245 12.89 -1.52 -14.96
CA THR A 245 13.58 -0.48 -15.75
C THR A 245 12.58 0.49 -16.35
N ASP A 246 11.48 -0.01 -16.92
CA ASP A 246 10.42 0.84 -17.49
C ASP A 246 9.73 1.70 -16.40
N MET A 247 9.53 1.15 -15.20
CA MET A 247 9.04 1.90 -14.04
C MET A 247 10.02 3.01 -13.63
N GLN A 248 11.32 2.72 -13.59
CA GLN A 248 12.37 3.70 -13.31
C GLN A 248 12.36 4.84 -14.34
N ASP A 249 12.31 4.51 -15.63
CA ASP A 249 12.29 5.50 -16.72
C ASP A 249 11.04 6.37 -16.70
N SER A 250 9.90 5.75 -16.41
CA SER A 250 8.63 6.46 -16.26
C SER A 250 8.68 7.40 -15.07
N ALA A 251 9.22 6.96 -13.93
CA ALA A 251 9.38 7.81 -12.74
C ALA A 251 10.29 9.02 -13.01
N ALA A 252 11.38 8.84 -13.76
CA ALA A 252 12.23 9.94 -14.21
C ALA A 252 11.46 10.94 -15.07
N LYS A 253 10.73 10.45 -16.08
CA LYS A 253 9.91 11.26 -16.98
C LYS A 253 8.85 12.09 -16.24
N PHE A 254 8.25 11.53 -15.19
CA PHE A 254 7.25 12.22 -14.37
C PHE A 254 7.85 13.08 -13.26
N GLY A 255 9.18 13.08 -13.09
CA GLY A 255 9.86 13.86 -12.06
C GLY A 255 9.57 13.36 -10.63
N SER A 256 9.43 12.05 -10.44
CA SER A 256 9.15 11.45 -9.13
C SER A 256 10.40 10.78 -8.55
N PRO A 257 11.19 11.46 -7.70
CA PRO A 257 12.44 10.91 -7.16
C PRO A 257 12.22 9.73 -6.22
N SER A 258 11.13 9.71 -5.45
CA SER A 258 10.78 8.59 -4.57
C SER A 258 10.42 7.33 -5.36
N PHE A 259 9.66 7.48 -6.45
CA PHE A 259 9.32 6.36 -7.33
C PHE A 259 10.55 5.89 -8.12
N PHE A 260 11.37 6.82 -8.61
CA PHE A 260 12.62 6.48 -9.29
C PHE A 260 13.52 5.64 -8.37
N PHE A 261 13.70 6.08 -7.12
CA PHE A 261 14.43 5.33 -6.12
C PHE A 261 13.82 3.95 -5.89
N TYR A 262 12.50 3.86 -5.69
CA TYR A 262 11.80 2.59 -5.45
C TYR A 262 12.03 1.57 -6.57
N ALA A 263 11.84 1.96 -7.83
CA ALA A 263 12.06 1.08 -8.98
C ALA A 263 13.54 0.64 -9.09
N SER A 264 14.46 1.58 -8.83
CA SER A 264 15.91 1.30 -8.83
C SER A 264 16.31 0.33 -7.72
N ASP A 265 15.85 0.57 -6.48
CA ASP A 265 16.14 -0.27 -5.32
C ASP A 265 15.59 -1.68 -5.52
N LYS A 266 14.35 -1.83 -6.01
CA LYS A 266 13.79 -3.14 -6.35
C LYS A 266 14.58 -3.86 -7.45
N LEU A 267 15.06 -3.15 -8.47
CA LEU A 267 15.89 -3.77 -9.53
C LEU A 267 17.23 -4.27 -8.98
N ILE A 268 17.93 -3.42 -8.22
CA ILE A 268 19.23 -3.75 -7.62
C ILE A 268 19.08 -4.92 -6.64
N THR A 269 18.10 -4.86 -5.73
CA THR A 269 17.87 -5.91 -4.74
C THR A 269 17.46 -7.23 -5.40
N TYR A 270 16.62 -7.20 -6.45
CA TYR A 270 16.27 -8.40 -7.22
C TYR A 270 17.48 -9.04 -7.90
N GLN A 271 18.37 -8.23 -8.50
CA GLN A 271 19.62 -8.73 -9.08
C GLN A 271 20.55 -9.34 -8.02
N ILE A 272 20.64 -8.72 -6.83
CA ILE A 272 21.39 -9.30 -5.70
C ILE A 272 20.77 -10.63 -5.29
N GLU A 273 19.47 -10.68 -5.03
CA GLU A 273 18.76 -11.89 -4.57
C GLU A 273 18.87 -13.06 -5.55
N THR A 274 18.94 -12.77 -6.85
CA THR A 274 19.16 -13.76 -7.91
C THR A 274 20.65 -14.11 -8.14
N GLY A 275 21.52 -13.75 -7.20
CA GLY A 275 22.94 -14.12 -7.19
C GLY A 275 23.83 -13.27 -8.11
N ARG A 276 23.31 -12.18 -8.69
CA ARG A 276 24.00 -11.34 -9.69
C ARG A 276 24.45 -10.01 -9.08
N LYS A 277 25.12 -10.07 -7.92
CA LYS A 277 25.55 -8.89 -7.16
C LYS A 277 26.48 -7.95 -7.94
N ALA A 278 27.37 -8.48 -8.78
CA ALA A 278 28.25 -7.63 -9.60
C ALA A 278 27.43 -6.74 -10.55
N LEU A 279 26.48 -7.33 -11.28
CA LEU A 279 25.53 -6.60 -12.13
C LEU A 279 24.67 -5.62 -11.31
N ALA A 280 24.27 -5.99 -10.10
CA ALA A 280 23.51 -5.10 -9.23
C ALA A 280 24.30 -3.83 -8.86
N MET A 281 25.61 -3.95 -8.63
CA MET A 281 26.47 -2.79 -8.35
C MET A 281 26.69 -1.91 -9.59
N GLU A 282 26.77 -2.49 -10.79
CA GLU A 282 26.78 -1.73 -12.05
C GLU A 282 25.44 -1.00 -12.27
N THR A 283 24.33 -1.67 -11.96
CA THR A 283 22.98 -1.10 -12.02
C THR A 283 22.81 0.03 -11.01
N TYR A 284 23.36 -0.08 -9.80
CA TYR A 284 23.41 1.01 -8.81
C TYR A 284 24.13 2.25 -9.36
N LEU A 285 25.32 2.08 -9.94
CA LEU A 285 26.07 3.20 -10.53
C LEU A 285 25.31 3.83 -11.69
N THR A 286 24.66 3.00 -12.51
CA THR A 286 23.81 3.46 -13.61
C THR A 286 22.59 4.23 -13.10
N ALA A 287 21.94 3.77 -12.03
CA ALA A 287 20.82 4.47 -11.41
C ALA A 287 21.24 5.86 -10.87
N LEU A 288 22.43 5.99 -10.29
CA LEU A 288 22.97 7.30 -9.88
C LEU A 288 23.16 8.24 -11.06
N MET A 289 23.73 7.75 -12.17
CA MET A 289 23.92 8.54 -13.39
C MET A 289 22.58 8.95 -14.02
N LYS A 290 21.64 8.01 -14.13
CA LYS A 290 20.28 8.27 -14.65
C LYS A 290 19.54 9.26 -13.76
N ALA A 291 19.63 9.15 -12.43
CA ALA A 291 19.02 10.12 -11.52
C ALA A 291 19.53 11.54 -11.78
N GLY A 292 20.83 11.73 -12.00
CA GLY A 292 21.42 13.05 -12.29
C GLY A 292 21.11 13.59 -13.69
N ARG A 293 20.85 12.71 -14.66
CA ARG A 293 20.63 13.06 -16.07
C ARG A 293 19.15 13.20 -16.45
N ASP A 294 18.32 12.28 -15.96
CA ASP A 294 16.98 12.03 -16.48
C ASP A 294 15.86 12.65 -15.61
N LEU A 295 16.13 12.97 -14.34
CA LEU A 295 15.18 13.71 -13.50
C LEU A 295 15.22 15.21 -13.85
N PRO A 296 14.06 15.87 -14.05
CA PRO A 296 14.01 17.20 -14.66
C PRO A 296 14.48 18.34 -13.75
N LEU A 297 14.35 18.21 -12.42
CA LEU A 297 14.71 19.27 -11.47
C LEU A 297 15.90 18.86 -10.60
N LYS A 298 16.86 19.78 -10.36
CA LYS A 298 18.02 19.54 -9.47
C LYS A 298 17.63 19.00 -8.09
N GLY A 299 16.56 19.52 -7.49
CA GLY A 299 16.08 19.02 -6.19
C GLY A 299 15.64 17.55 -6.24
N GLN A 300 15.04 17.11 -7.34
CA GLN A 300 14.65 15.71 -7.55
C GLN A 300 15.89 14.84 -7.79
N GLN A 301 16.84 15.32 -8.60
CA GLN A 301 18.12 14.65 -8.84
C GLN A 301 18.84 14.37 -7.51
N THR A 302 19.02 15.40 -6.68
CA THR A 302 19.67 15.29 -5.37
C THR A 302 18.92 14.32 -4.45
N ASP A 303 17.59 14.41 -4.34
CA ASP A 303 16.80 13.50 -3.47
C ASP A 303 16.97 12.04 -3.90
N ALA A 304 16.83 11.73 -5.19
CA ALA A 304 17.00 10.37 -5.70
C ALA A 304 18.43 9.83 -5.47
N ILE A 305 19.44 10.64 -5.75
CA ILE A 305 20.86 10.28 -5.53
C ILE A 305 21.14 10.04 -4.05
N ASP A 306 20.65 10.89 -3.16
CA ASP A 306 20.87 10.76 -1.72
C ASP A 306 20.19 9.51 -1.15
N ARG A 307 18.99 9.17 -1.63
CA ARG A 307 18.31 7.90 -1.28
C ARG A 307 19.14 6.70 -1.70
N LEU A 308 19.62 6.68 -2.95
CA LEU A 308 20.47 5.61 -3.48
C LEU A 308 21.78 5.47 -2.68
N LYS A 309 22.46 6.58 -2.39
CA LYS A 309 23.71 6.59 -1.61
C LYS A 309 23.53 6.09 -0.19
N ARG A 310 22.43 6.45 0.48
CA ARG A 310 22.10 5.92 1.82
C ARG A 310 21.95 4.39 1.81
N ARG A 311 21.49 3.82 0.70
CA ARG A 311 21.27 2.38 0.51
C ARG A 311 22.54 1.61 0.10
N GLU A 312 23.56 2.30 -0.41
CA GLU A 312 24.77 1.67 -0.99
C GLU A 312 25.42 0.62 -0.09
N LYS A 313 25.63 0.95 1.19
CA LYS A 313 26.27 0.02 2.12
C LYS A 313 25.41 -1.21 2.36
N GLN A 314 24.09 -1.06 2.35
CA GLN A 314 23.15 -2.17 2.52
C GLN A 314 23.20 -3.12 1.31
N TYR A 315 23.25 -2.60 0.08
CA TYR A 315 23.49 -3.41 -1.13
C TYR A 315 24.80 -4.21 -1.04
N LYS A 316 25.87 -3.57 -0.55
CA LYS A 316 27.18 -4.23 -0.37
C LYS A 316 27.16 -5.31 0.70
N LEU A 317 26.29 -5.24 1.70
CA LEU A 317 26.17 -6.24 2.76
C LEU A 317 25.27 -7.42 2.38
N MET A 318 24.29 -7.21 1.50
CA MET A 318 23.43 -8.31 1.06
C MET A 318 24.24 -9.43 0.38
N LEU A 319 23.90 -10.67 0.71
CA LEU A 319 24.60 -11.93 0.41
C LEU A 319 25.98 -12.13 1.05
N GLU A 320 26.47 -11.17 1.84
CA GLU A 320 27.68 -11.37 2.65
C GLU A 320 27.37 -12.18 3.92
N PRO A 321 28.37 -12.85 4.50
CA PRO A 321 28.24 -13.42 5.84
C PRO A 321 27.79 -12.37 6.85
N ALA A 322 26.94 -12.77 7.79
CA ALA A 322 26.54 -11.96 8.92
C ALA A 322 27.77 -11.58 9.76
N ILE A 323 27.78 -10.34 10.23
CA ILE A 323 28.90 -9.77 11.00
C ILE A 323 28.69 -10.12 12.47
N GLU A 324 29.73 -10.70 13.09
CA GLU A 324 29.69 -11.03 14.52
C GLU A 324 29.52 -9.77 15.39
N PHE A 325 28.88 -9.96 16.55
CA PHE A 325 28.56 -8.85 17.45
C PHE A 325 29.79 -8.40 18.24
N VAL A 326 30.08 -7.10 18.20
CA VAL A 326 31.14 -6.47 18.99
C VAL A 326 30.52 -5.59 20.07
N SER A 327 31.24 -5.39 21.19
CA SER A 327 30.82 -4.56 22.33
C SER A 327 29.48 -4.96 22.96
N VAL A 328 29.19 -6.27 23.03
CA VAL A 328 28.00 -6.81 23.70
C VAL A 328 28.22 -6.80 25.21
N ASP A 329 27.43 -5.98 25.91
CA ASP A 329 27.32 -5.98 27.37
C ASP A 329 26.42 -7.12 27.84
N LYS A 330 25.18 -7.17 27.33
CA LYS A 330 24.15 -8.06 27.88
C LYS A 330 23.29 -8.71 26.80
N TRP A 331 23.02 -10.00 26.99
CA TRP A 331 21.86 -10.68 26.43
C TRP A 331 20.86 -10.89 27.55
N PHE A 332 19.57 -10.72 27.29
CA PHE A 332 18.56 -11.12 28.28
C PHE A 332 17.19 -11.38 27.65
N PRO A 333 16.38 -12.28 28.24
CA PRO A 333 16.71 -13.09 29.43
C PRO A 333 17.75 -14.19 29.20
N GLY A 334 18.11 -14.50 27.95
CA GLY A 334 19.13 -15.49 27.61
C GLY A 334 20.57 -15.11 27.95
N GLU A 335 21.47 -16.06 27.76
CA GLU A 335 22.92 -15.86 27.91
C GLU A 335 23.57 -15.36 26.62
N LYS A 336 24.74 -14.73 26.75
CA LYS A 336 25.53 -14.24 25.61
C LYS A 336 25.92 -15.40 24.69
N LYS A 337 25.61 -15.25 23.40
CA LYS A 337 25.90 -16.23 22.35
C LYS A 337 26.63 -15.55 21.19
N ALA A 338 27.47 -16.31 20.49
CA ALA A 338 28.01 -15.90 19.20
C ALA A 338 26.90 -16.00 18.14
N LEU A 339 26.85 -15.07 17.19
CA LEU A 339 25.90 -15.13 16.08
C LEU A 339 26.08 -16.40 15.24
N GLU A 340 27.32 -16.85 15.10
CA GLU A 340 27.68 -18.13 14.45
C GLU A 340 26.91 -19.35 15.03
N SER A 341 26.59 -19.34 16.33
CA SER A 341 25.84 -20.42 16.97
C SER A 341 24.39 -20.52 16.51
N LEU A 342 23.88 -19.49 15.82
CA LEU A 342 22.54 -19.45 15.25
C LEU A 342 22.50 -19.95 13.80
N LYS A 343 23.61 -20.44 13.24
CA LYS A 343 23.59 -21.13 11.94
C LYS A 343 22.59 -22.28 11.94
N GLY A 344 21.91 -22.46 10.81
CA GLY A 344 20.76 -23.35 10.66
C GLY A 344 19.41 -22.71 11.02
N LYS A 345 19.39 -21.51 11.60
CA LYS A 345 18.17 -20.72 11.88
C LYS A 345 18.05 -19.54 10.93
N VAL A 346 16.82 -19.06 10.75
CA VAL A 346 16.59 -17.74 10.15
C VAL A 346 16.63 -16.72 11.29
N VAL A 347 17.45 -15.68 11.18
CA VAL A 347 17.65 -14.70 12.26
C VAL A 347 17.19 -13.32 11.82
N VAL A 348 16.34 -12.67 12.61
CA VAL A 348 15.94 -11.27 12.44
C VAL A 348 16.63 -10.43 13.50
N LEU A 349 17.46 -9.49 13.05
CA LEU A 349 18.06 -8.45 13.90
C LEU A 349 17.21 -7.19 13.77
N ASP A 350 16.51 -6.79 14.82
CA ASP A 350 15.71 -5.58 14.86
C ASP A 350 16.46 -4.49 15.63
N PHE A 351 17.10 -3.56 14.93
CA PHE A 351 17.80 -2.42 15.54
C PHE A 351 16.81 -1.33 15.94
N TRP A 352 16.81 -0.98 17.23
CA TRP A 352 15.84 -0.06 17.83
C TRP A 352 16.40 0.75 19.00
N ALA A 353 15.64 1.75 19.46
CA ALA A 353 15.97 2.58 20.61
C ALA A 353 14.75 2.87 21.49
N THR A 354 15.01 3.17 22.77
CA THR A 354 13.97 3.44 23.79
C THR A 354 13.06 4.62 23.44
N TRP A 355 13.54 5.59 22.67
CA TRP A 355 12.80 6.77 22.21
C TRP A 355 12.20 6.60 20.80
N CYS A 356 12.39 5.46 20.16
CA CYS A 356 11.96 5.22 18.78
C CYS A 356 10.49 4.80 18.71
N ALA A 357 9.56 5.76 18.68
CA ALA A 357 8.12 5.48 18.53
C ALA A 357 7.78 4.49 17.39
N PRO A 358 8.34 4.63 16.16
CA PRO A 358 8.06 3.69 15.07
C PRO A 358 8.59 2.26 15.32
N CYS A 359 9.55 2.07 16.23
CA CYS A 359 10.03 0.74 16.59
C CYS A 359 8.98 -0.03 17.40
N PHE A 360 8.29 0.66 18.32
CA PHE A 360 7.22 0.03 19.12
C PHE A 360 6.03 -0.43 18.28
N GLU A 361 5.79 0.17 17.11
CA GLU A 361 4.77 -0.29 16.16
C GLU A 361 5.11 -1.64 15.52
N ALA A 362 6.40 -1.98 15.41
CA ALA A 362 6.85 -3.26 14.84
C ALA A 362 6.81 -4.41 15.86
N PHE A 363 6.93 -4.11 17.16
CA PHE A 363 7.05 -5.10 18.23
C PHE A 363 5.92 -6.13 18.30
N PRO A 364 4.61 -5.78 18.19
CA PRO A 364 3.56 -6.78 18.22
C PRO A 364 3.71 -7.82 17.12
N LEU A 365 4.06 -7.39 15.90
CA LEU A 365 4.24 -8.28 14.76
C LEU A 365 5.51 -9.13 14.89
N LEU A 366 6.61 -8.55 15.35
CA LEU A 366 7.84 -9.31 15.63
C LEU A 366 7.62 -10.36 16.71
N ALA A 367 6.82 -10.04 17.73
CA ALA A 367 6.45 -10.97 18.78
C ALA A 367 5.55 -12.09 18.25
N ASP A 368 4.59 -11.78 17.39
CA ASP A 368 3.75 -12.79 16.71
C ASP A 368 4.61 -13.70 15.84
N TRP A 369 5.45 -13.17 14.96
CA TRP A 369 6.33 -13.97 14.10
C TRP A 369 7.30 -14.83 14.91
N SER A 370 7.87 -14.27 15.99
CA SER A 370 8.73 -15.03 16.89
C SER A 370 8.02 -16.20 17.55
N ARG A 371 6.71 -16.11 17.81
CA ARG A 371 5.92 -17.24 18.33
C ARG A 371 5.56 -18.22 17.21
N ASP A 372 4.99 -17.70 16.14
CA ASP A 372 4.41 -18.48 15.05
C ASP A 372 5.46 -19.31 14.31
N TYR A 373 6.67 -18.77 14.13
CA TYR A 373 7.74 -19.38 13.34
C TYR A 373 8.91 -19.92 14.18
N ALA A 374 8.82 -19.91 15.51
CA ALA A 374 9.88 -20.45 16.37
C ALA A 374 10.17 -21.93 16.07
N ALA A 375 9.11 -22.74 15.89
CA ALA A 375 9.22 -24.16 15.60
C ALA A 375 9.88 -24.43 14.24
N ASP A 376 9.67 -23.55 13.26
CA ASP A 376 10.28 -23.62 11.94
C ASP A 376 11.75 -23.14 11.94
N GLY A 377 12.20 -22.56 13.04
CA GLY A 377 13.58 -22.13 13.26
C GLY A 377 13.82 -20.64 13.04
N LEU A 378 12.81 -19.80 13.23
CA LEU A 378 13.01 -18.35 13.34
C LEU A 378 13.59 -17.98 14.72
N VAL A 379 14.55 -17.07 14.72
CA VAL A 379 15.06 -16.38 15.92
C VAL A 379 14.95 -14.89 15.68
N VAL A 380 14.29 -14.17 16.58
CA VAL A 380 14.25 -12.70 16.58
C VAL A 380 15.18 -12.20 17.68
N LEU A 381 15.94 -11.13 17.42
CA LEU A 381 16.80 -10.46 18.39
C LEU A 381 16.52 -8.96 18.36
N GLY A 382 16.13 -8.40 19.51
CA GLY A 382 15.99 -6.96 19.68
C GLY A 382 17.35 -6.32 19.94
N MET A 383 17.90 -5.64 18.95
CA MET A 383 19.25 -5.05 19.00
C MET A 383 19.17 -3.60 19.47
N THR A 384 19.77 -3.29 20.62
CA THR A 384 19.78 -1.92 21.14
C THR A 384 21.10 -1.61 21.85
N ARG A 385 21.35 -0.34 22.18
CA ARG A 385 22.55 0.07 22.92
C ARG A 385 22.16 0.99 24.06
N TYR A 386 23.10 1.24 24.96
CA TYR A 386 22.91 2.29 25.94
C TYR A 386 22.87 3.66 25.24
N TYR A 387 21.81 4.43 25.51
CA TYR A 387 21.63 5.79 24.98
C TYR A 387 21.90 6.88 26.02
N GLY A 388 22.02 6.50 27.30
CA GLY A 388 22.16 7.40 28.44
C GLY A 388 20.92 8.27 28.67
N ASN A 389 19.77 7.89 28.09
CA ASN A 389 18.57 8.70 28.13
C ASN A 389 17.30 7.84 28.07
N GLN A 390 16.34 8.15 28.94
CA GLN A 390 14.99 7.62 28.92
C GLN A 390 14.00 8.78 29.06
N GLU A 391 13.06 8.89 28.10
CA GLU A 391 11.99 9.89 28.11
C GLU A 391 12.48 11.35 28.26
N GLY A 392 13.70 11.65 27.81
CA GLY A 392 14.31 12.97 27.90
C GLY A 392 15.21 13.18 29.12
N PHE A 393 15.26 12.22 30.04
CA PHE A 393 16.08 12.29 31.25
C PHE A 393 17.33 11.44 31.13
N ALA A 394 18.45 11.94 31.66
CA ALA A 394 19.68 11.16 31.75
C ALA A 394 19.47 9.97 32.70
N VAL A 395 19.89 8.78 32.28
CA VAL A 395 19.78 7.54 33.05
C VAL A 395 21.09 6.75 32.96
N ASP A 396 21.36 5.95 33.98
CA ASP A 396 22.49 5.02 34.01
C ASP A 396 22.12 3.67 33.35
N HIS A 397 23.14 2.84 33.09
CA HIS A 397 22.94 1.53 32.44
C HIS A 397 21.98 0.61 33.23
N PRO A 398 22.09 0.47 34.57
CA PRO A 398 21.14 -0.33 35.34
C PRO A 398 19.68 0.11 35.16
N SER A 399 19.40 1.41 35.16
CA SER A 399 18.04 1.94 34.96
C SER A 399 17.52 1.64 33.56
N GLU A 400 18.36 1.75 32.52
CA GLU A 400 17.98 1.36 31.16
C GLU A 400 17.65 -0.14 31.09
N ILE A 401 18.47 -1.02 31.68
CA ILE A 401 18.19 -2.46 31.72
C ILE A 401 16.86 -2.75 32.44
N GLU A 402 16.57 -2.06 33.54
CA GLU A 402 15.29 -2.22 34.26
C GLU A 402 14.11 -1.79 33.38
N PHE A 403 14.24 -0.67 32.66
CA PHE A 403 13.24 -0.23 31.69
C PHE A 403 13.00 -1.28 30.61
N LEU A 404 14.06 -1.82 30.02
CA LEU A 404 13.94 -2.84 28.99
C LEU A 404 13.27 -4.12 29.50
N ASN A 405 13.53 -4.53 30.75
CA ASN A 405 12.84 -5.65 31.38
C ASN A 405 11.33 -5.38 31.53
N ARG A 406 10.96 -4.22 32.08
CA ARG A 406 9.54 -3.82 32.19
C ARG A 406 8.85 -3.73 30.83
N LEU A 407 9.57 -3.23 29.83
CA LEU A 407 9.05 -3.15 28.46
C LEU A 407 8.77 -4.54 27.88
N ARG A 408 9.72 -5.48 28.03
CA ARG A 408 9.56 -6.88 27.58
C ARG A 408 8.34 -7.53 28.21
N GLU A 409 8.16 -7.36 29.52
CA GLU A 409 7.00 -7.89 30.26
C GLU A 409 5.68 -7.24 29.81
N LYS A 410 5.65 -5.91 29.74
CA LYS A 410 4.45 -5.15 29.35
C LYS A 410 4.00 -5.49 27.93
N GLN A 411 4.94 -5.60 26.99
CA GLN A 411 4.65 -5.90 25.58
C GLN A 411 4.65 -7.41 25.28
N LYS A 412 4.91 -8.26 26.27
CA LYS A 412 4.99 -9.72 26.14
C LYS A 412 5.90 -10.18 25.00
N LEU A 413 7.08 -9.57 24.90
CA LEU A 413 8.04 -9.89 23.84
C LEU A 413 8.75 -11.21 24.18
N PRO A 414 8.64 -12.23 23.32
CA PRO A 414 9.12 -13.58 23.61
C PRO A 414 10.61 -13.79 23.29
N TYR A 415 11.27 -12.78 22.75
CA TYR A 415 12.63 -12.87 22.21
C TYR A 415 13.66 -12.11 23.06
N ASP A 416 14.92 -12.49 22.91
CA ASP A 416 16.04 -11.87 23.62
C ASP A 416 16.33 -10.45 23.10
N PHE A 417 16.76 -9.57 24.01
CA PHE A 417 17.42 -8.32 23.67
C PHE A 417 18.93 -8.48 23.76
N VAL A 418 19.63 -7.89 22.79
CA VAL A 418 21.09 -7.78 22.77
C VAL A 418 21.45 -6.31 22.96
N VAL A 419 22.08 -6.00 24.09
CA VAL A 419 22.48 -4.65 24.49
C VAL A 419 23.96 -4.45 24.27
N PHE A 420 24.27 -3.37 23.54
CA PHE A 420 25.62 -2.96 23.20
C PHE A 420 26.07 -1.75 24.03
N ASP A 421 27.36 -1.68 24.34
CA ASP A 421 27.99 -0.50 24.96
C ASP A 421 28.11 0.68 23.98
N ASP A 422 28.18 0.38 22.68
CA ASP A 422 28.39 1.38 21.63
C ASP A 422 27.56 1.09 20.38
N GLN A 423 27.80 1.88 19.32
CA GLN A 423 27.09 1.76 18.05
C GLN A 423 27.83 0.94 16.98
N GLN A 424 28.95 0.27 17.31
CA GLN A 424 29.80 -0.39 16.30
C GLN A 424 29.04 -1.48 15.55
N THR A 425 28.37 -2.39 16.26
CA THR A 425 27.54 -3.44 15.63
C THR A 425 26.42 -2.84 14.79
N GLN A 426 25.73 -1.81 15.29
CA GLN A 426 24.68 -1.10 14.55
C GLN A 426 25.21 -0.52 13.22
N MET A 427 26.37 0.15 13.26
CA MET A 427 26.99 0.73 12.06
C MET A 427 27.57 -0.33 11.12
N ALA A 428 28.07 -1.45 11.65
CA ALA A 428 28.57 -2.57 10.84
C ALA A 428 27.48 -3.11 9.91
N TYR A 429 26.25 -3.26 10.42
CA TYR A 429 25.06 -3.66 9.66
C TYR A 429 24.41 -2.52 8.84
N ALA A 430 25.03 -1.35 8.77
CA ALA A 430 24.49 -0.18 8.08
C ALA A 430 23.09 0.24 8.58
N ALA A 431 22.81 0.05 9.87
CA ALA A 431 21.60 0.53 10.53
C ALA A 431 21.75 2.02 10.92
N THR A 432 21.82 2.90 9.92
CA THR A 432 22.02 4.35 10.09
C THR A 432 20.75 5.11 10.46
N ALA A 433 19.58 4.46 10.36
CA ALA A 433 18.29 4.95 10.80
C ALA A 433 17.56 3.87 11.62
N LEU A 434 16.63 4.27 12.49
CA LEU A 434 15.86 3.36 13.32
C LEU A 434 14.35 3.45 12.99
N PRO A 435 13.62 2.32 13.02
CA PRO A 435 14.16 0.97 13.14
C PRO A 435 14.92 0.55 11.88
N THR A 436 15.82 -0.43 12.01
CA THR A 436 16.39 -1.16 10.87
C THR A 436 16.30 -2.64 11.15
N ALA A 437 15.80 -3.42 10.19
CA ALA A 437 15.74 -4.87 10.31
C ALA A 437 16.75 -5.49 9.35
N VAL A 438 17.45 -6.51 9.84
CA VAL A 438 18.34 -7.37 9.04
C VAL A 438 17.83 -8.80 9.14
N ILE A 439 17.64 -9.49 8.01
CA ILE A 439 17.24 -10.90 7.99
C ILE A 439 18.40 -11.72 7.45
N ILE A 440 18.79 -12.72 8.21
CA ILE A 440 19.90 -13.63 7.94
C ILE A 440 19.32 -15.02 7.68
N ASP A 441 19.80 -15.69 6.63
CA ASP A 441 19.37 -17.07 6.32
C ASP A 441 20.07 -18.13 7.17
N ARG A 442 19.64 -19.39 7.00
CA ARG A 442 20.21 -20.56 7.67
C ARG A 442 21.71 -20.75 7.42
N LYS A 443 22.26 -20.20 6.34
CA LYS A 443 23.69 -20.29 6.01
C LYS A 443 24.50 -19.17 6.66
N GLY A 444 23.85 -18.27 7.40
CA GLY A 444 24.47 -17.12 8.03
C GLY A 444 24.74 -15.98 7.05
N LYS A 445 24.03 -15.90 5.92
CA LYS A 445 24.17 -14.78 4.97
C LYS A 445 23.06 -13.76 5.17
N ILE A 446 23.41 -12.48 5.00
CA ILE A 446 22.43 -11.39 5.06
C ILE A 446 21.59 -11.42 3.78
N ARG A 447 20.27 -11.55 3.92
CA ARG A 447 19.33 -11.64 2.78
C ARG A 447 18.44 -10.43 2.62
N TYR A 448 18.32 -9.63 3.67
CA TYR A 448 17.48 -8.45 3.66
C TYR A 448 18.02 -7.44 4.68
N ILE A 449 18.03 -6.18 4.30
CA ILE A 449 18.25 -5.05 5.21
C ILE A 449 17.24 -3.99 4.81
N GLU A 450 16.51 -3.39 5.74
CA GLU A 450 15.60 -2.28 5.42
C GLU A 450 15.49 -1.36 6.62
N SER A 451 15.31 -0.05 6.41
CA SER A 451 15.13 0.96 7.47
C SER A 451 13.72 1.60 7.47
N GLY A 452 13.23 2.01 8.64
CA GLY A 452 11.88 2.59 8.86
C GLY A 452 10.79 1.58 9.25
N THR A 453 9.55 2.05 9.44
CA THR A 453 8.38 1.20 9.72
C THR A 453 7.23 1.57 8.78
N SER A 454 6.65 0.59 8.10
CA SER A 454 5.40 0.75 7.34
C SER A 454 4.71 -0.60 7.17
N THR A 455 3.41 -0.60 6.91
CA THR A 455 2.63 -1.85 6.70
C THR A 455 3.13 -2.66 5.50
N THR A 456 3.55 -2.01 4.42
CA THR A 456 4.15 -2.67 3.25
C THR A 456 5.48 -3.29 3.60
N ARG A 457 6.36 -2.54 4.28
CA ARG A 457 7.67 -3.04 4.72
C ARG A 457 7.56 -4.25 5.64
N LEU A 458 6.64 -4.20 6.61
CA LEU A 458 6.42 -5.33 7.53
C LEU A 458 5.92 -6.57 6.78
N GLU A 459 5.11 -6.41 5.74
CA GLU A 459 4.71 -7.52 4.87
C GLU A 459 5.89 -8.07 4.05
N ASP A 460 6.70 -7.20 3.42
CA ASP A 460 7.91 -7.60 2.69
C ASP A 460 8.88 -8.39 3.60
N MET A 461 9.08 -7.92 4.84
CA MET A 461 9.87 -8.63 5.86
C MET A 461 9.30 -10.01 6.16
N ARG A 462 7.98 -10.11 6.38
CA ARG A 462 7.31 -11.38 6.66
C ARG A 462 7.44 -12.36 5.50
N GLN A 463 7.26 -11.90 4.27
CA GLN A 463 7.42 -12.73 3.06
C GLN A 463 8.86 -13.22 2.92
N MET A 464 9.85 -12.37 3.19
CA MET A 464 11.25 -12.80 3.22
C MET A 464 11.50 -13.86 4.30
N ILE A 465 10.98 -13.68 5.52
CA ILE A 465 11.09 -14.69 6.58
C ILE A 465 10.50 -16.03 6.13
N ILE A 466 9.28 -16.04 5.60
CA ILE A 466 8.61 -17.26 5.11
C ILE A 466 9.44 -17.92 4.01
N LYS A 467 9.94 -17.15 3.03
CA LYS A 467 10.82 -17.63 1.96
C LYS A 467 12.06 -18.33 2.54
N LEU A 468 12.78 -17.68 3.46
CA LEU A 468 14.01 -18.22 4.04
C LEU A 468 13.77 -19.42 4.97
N LEU A 469 12.62 -19.49 5.63
CA LEU A 469 12.26 -20.66 6.44
C LEU A 469 12.00 -21.90 5.57
N ALA A 470 11.46 -21.70 4.37
CA ALA A 470 11.23 -22.75 3.37
C ALA A 470 12.52 -23.20 2.65
N GLU A 471 13.55 -22.34 2.60
CA GLU A 471 14.90 -22.72 2.17
C GLU A 471 15.49 -23.71 3.20
N LYS A 472 15.81 -24.94 2.74
CA LYS A 472 16.40 -26.00 3.58
C LYS A 472 17.91 -25.88 3.68
#